data_AF-A0A8S1WK52-F1
#
_entry.id   AF-A0A8S1WK52-F1
#
_cell.length_a   1.000
_cell.length_b   1.000
_cell.length_c   1.000
_cell.angle_alpha   90.00
_cell.angle_beta   90.00
_cell.angle_gamma   90.00
#
_symmetry.space_group_name_H-M   'P 1'
#
loop_
_entity.id
_entity.type
_entity.pdbx_description
1 polymer ?
#
loop_
_entity_poly.entity_id
_entity_poly.type
_entity_poly.pdbx_seq_one_letter_code
_entity_poly.pdbx_strand_id
1 'polypeptide(L)'
;MISDSQQSFKDFVQNYAVRQYRTVKKNSQKIYQESQRSNYESQIQGIQIEQNLSYAITNRRVSNGDPQMHLRFKEISSTKTSRSELPLFTIKQWSQKKKPLYLIRNSQLFNDVIRKATNQSSQQQLIPIKSQDQIIKSYLHQLSVKRKVAPKPQGTEDVLNFEVDQIYFDITRKDTMLSPKFPNKNHNGIKQVFRNLLATAYDQQMFLDLTRLRVVHIGMQLTHAHFFKFKYHFLNRFMLLNIPTEKMFNSCEKIENMRPYVLNEILEYEIYGGEEGIQAITKSMYKKILSDVTLAPYFEKIDVATQEIKFARLFFQLIYHLDSPNYSCETLRERHVKYALTNVQLTNFKYYLSLTLQEANIPWKNIRQLLRRMDIYKYAIINKKDLQYYVNQMGFHQFIDNFINSCQQDTMLSDLIIRRGKQRFTAHCCNIFHYFFRYNIKAITREDLHLIHSKKAIINERIFEKLKQKAIQEVKLLTNDTLIIEDFKEDWDEIKPIILGEARNQLILNLGEDYLIQKAQSILEYEFAQRHLNQIYETEEANMNQSILCKLNLLLYGVRFFKKQDLQIIHKRFKITYSQYYDFQQSFKVALEDYKILDYVHQLIEEYEQYIVSD
;
A
#
# COMPACT_ATOMS: atom_id res chain seq x y z
N MET A 1 17.83 -17.38 -32.87
CA MET A 1 18.22 -17.07 -31.47
C MET A 1 17.39 -15.98 -30.77
N ILE A 2 16.77 -15.01 -31.45
CA ILE A 2 15.63 -14.22 -30.89
C ILE A 2 14.26 -14.88 -31.23
N SER A 3 14.23 -15.73 -32.27
CA SER A 3 13.08 -16.51 -32.75
C SER A 3 12.58 -17.58 -31.78
N ASP A 4 13.49 -18.25 -31.07
CA ASP A 4 13.15 -19.52 -30.40
C ASP A 4 12.51 -19.27 -29.02
N SER A 5 12.75 -18.10 -28.41
CA SER A 5 12.04 -17.62 -27.22
C SER A 5 10.62 -17.11 -27.51
N GLN A 6 10.35 -16.69 -28.75
CA GLN A 6 9.00 -16.29 -29.16
C GLN A 6 8.15 -17.52 -29.48
N GLN A 7 8.74 -18.57 -30.07
CA GLN A 7 8.03 -19.80 -30.43
C GLN A 7 7.55 -20.59 -29.19
N SER A 8 8.43 -20.82 -28.20
CA SER A 8 8.08 -21.53 -26.96
C SER A 8 7.00 -20.80 -26.12
N PHE A 9 6.95 -19.46 -26.17
CA PHE A 9 5.93 -18.66 -25.46
C PHE A 9 4.63 -18.50 -26.27
N LYS A 10 4.70 -18.51 -27.61
CA LYS A 10 3.53 -18.52 -28.51
C LYS A 10 2.79 -19.86 -28.41
N ASP A 11 3.53 -20.97 -28.32
CA ASP A 11 2.99 -22.31 -28.07
C ASP A 11 2.34 -22.42 -26.68
N PHE A 12 2.88 -21.72 -25.67
CA PHE A 12 2.29 -21.60 -24.33
C PHE A 12 0.94 -20.88 -24.33
N VAL A 13 0.82 -19.77 -25.07
CA VAL A 13 -0.43 -19.00 -25.17
C VAL A 13 -1.50 -19.74 -25.98
N GLN A 14 -1.10 -20.40 -27.06
CA GLN A 14 -2.01 -21.12 -27.96
C GLN A 14 -2.59 -22.38 -27.30
N ASN A 15 -1.79 -23.11 -26.50
CA ASN A 15 -2.26 -24.27 -25.72
C ASN A 15 -3.15 -23.88 -24.52
N TYR A 16 -2.97 -22.70 -23.94
CA TYR A 16 -3.83 -22.18 -22.86
C TYR A 16 -5.22 -21.77 -23.37
N ALA A 17 -5.30 -21.15 -24.56
CA ALA A 17 -6.57 -20.77 -25.19
C ALA A 17 -7.44 -22.00 -25.55
N VAL A 18 -6.81 -23.10 -26.00
CA VAL A 18 -7.50 -24.35 -26.35
C VAL A 18 -8.08 -25.08 -25.13
N ARG A 19 -7.45 -24.96 -23.94
CA ARG A 19 -7.97 -25.57 -22.69
C ARG A 19 -9.19 -24.82 -22.13
N GLN A 20 -9.24 -23.49 -22.21
CA GLN A 20 -10.39 -22.67 -21.78
C GLN A 20 -11.65 -22.92 -22.63
N TYR A 21 -11.50 -23.15 -23.94
CA TYR A 21 -12.63 -23.48 -24.83
C TYR A 21 -13.24 -24.86 -24.55
N ARG A 22 -12.46 -25.83 -24.04
CA ARG A 22 -12.97 -27.17 -23.69
C ARG A 22 -13.73 -27.22 -22.36
N THR A 23 -13.41 -26.34 -21.41
CA THR A 23 -14.15 -26.21 -20.13
C THR A 23 -15.48 -25.46 -20.27
N VAL A 24 -15.55 -24.45 -21.16
CA VAL A 24 -16.79 -23.69 -21.37
C VAL A 24 -17.87 -24.53 -22.08
N LYS A 25 -17.49 -25.44 -22.99
CA LYS A 25 -18.44 -26.29 -23.71
C LYS A 25 -19.09 -27.41 -22.86
N LYS A 26 -18.52 -27.74 -21.68
CA LYS A 26 -19.10 -28.73 -20.76
C LYS A 26 -20.06 -28.13 -19.73
N ASN A 27 -19.99 -26.82 -19.45
CA ASN A 27 -20.81 -26.17 -18.43
C ASN A 27 -22.05 -25.44 -18.97
N SER A 28 -22.15 -25.24 -20.29
CA SER A 28 -23.29 -24.54 -20.92
C SER A 28 -24.50 -25.43 -21.22
N GLN A 29 -24.51 -26.70 -20.80
CA GLN A 29 -25.62 -27.64 -21.05
C GLN A 29 -26.41 -28.07 -19.80
N LYS A 30 -26.16 -27.49 -18.61
CA LYS A 30 -26.79 -27.97 -17.37
C LYS A 30 -27.45 -26.95 -16.44
N ILE A 31 -27.58 -25.68 -16.83
CA ILE A 31 -28.23 -24.68 -15.97
C ILE A 31 -29.22 -23.86 -16.81
N TYR A 32 -30.35 -24.49 -17.11
CA TYR A 32 -31.57 -23.83 -17.59
C TYR A 32 -32.74 -24.65 -17.05
N GLN A 33 -32.98 -24.57 -15.74
CA GLN A 33 -34.28 -24.86 -15.12
C GLN A 33 -34.23 -24.48 -13.64
N GLU A 34 -35.31 -23.82 -13.21
CA GLU A 34 -35.74 -23.54 -11.83
C GLU A 34 -35.00 -22.43 -11.07
N SER A 35 -35.64 -21.51 -10.36
CA SER A 35 -37.05 -21.13 -10.23
C SER A 35 -37.13 -19.82 -9.43
N GLN A 36 -38.30 -19.21 -9.45
CA GLN A 36 -38.67 -17.87 -9.03
C GLN A 36 -38.89 -17.68 -7.52
N ARG A 37 -38.87 -16.40 -7.11
CA ARG A 37 -39.68 -15.73 -6.06
C ARG A 37 -39.37 -16.03 -4.58
N SER A 38 -39.09 -14.95 -3.83
CA SER A 38 -40.07 -14.36 -2.90
C SER A 38 -39.64 -12.94 -2.47
N ASN A 39 -40.64 -12.05 -2.45
CA ASN A 39 -40.58 -10.68 -1.96
C ASN A 39 -40.74 -10.69 -0.43
N TYR A 40 -40.05 -9.78 0.27
CA TYR A 40 -40.54 -9.24 1.54
C TYR A 40 -40.16 -7.76 1.65
N GLU A 41 -41.20 -6.92 1.60
CA GLU A 41 -41.19 -5.51 2.00
C GLU A 41 -41.27 -5.42 3.53
N SER A 42 -40.57 -4.45 4.11
CA SER A 42 -40.94 -3.89 5.42
C SER A 42 -40.69 -2.38 5.43
N GLN A 43 -41.79 -1.64 5.53
CA GLN A 43 -41.89 -0.21 5.75
C GLN A 43 -41.38 0.17 7.15
N ILE A 44 -40.57 1.24 7.29
CA ILE A 44 -40.56 2.09 8.49
C ILE A 44 -40.45 3.56 8.06
N GLN A 45 -41.23 4.37 8.78
CA GLN A 45 -41.71 5.71 8.50
C GLN A 45 -40.66 6.82 8.64
N GLY A 46 -40.93 7.92 7.94
CA GLY A 46 -40.14 9.14 7.95
C GLY A 46 -40.17 9.89 9.28
N ILE A 47 -39.05 10.57 9.54
CA ILE A 47 -38.95 11.66 10.51
C ILE A 47 -38.42 12.86 9.75
N GLN A 48 -39.29 13.86 9.54
CA GLN A 48 -38.91 15.20 9.14
C GLN A 48 -38.24 15.87 10.34
N ILE A 49 -37.01 16.36 10.18
CA ILE A 49 -36.40 17.31 11.12
C ILE A 49 -36.27 18.64 10.39
N GLU A 50 -37.08 19.59 10.84
CA GLU A 50 -37.06 21.00 10.47
C GLU A 50 -35.69 21.61 10.82
N GLN A 51 -35.02 22.19 9.81
CA GLN A 51 -33.86 23.06 10.06
C GLN A 51 -34.37 24.46 10.36
N ASN A 52 -34.36 24.83 11.64
CA ASN A 52 -34.53 26.20 12.09
C ASN A 52 -33.30 26.64 12.91
N LEU A 53 -32.99 27.93 12.77
CA LEU A 53 -32.05 28.80 13.50
C LEU A 53 -30.71 29.04 12.79
N SER A 54 -30.45 30.21 12.17
CA SER A 54 -30.44 31.62 12.64
C SER A 54 -29.06 32.09 13.15
N TYR A 55 -28.48 33.02 12.37
CA TYR A 55 -27.62 34.17 12.73
C TYR A 55 -26.48 34.05 13.77
N ALA A 56 -25.26 34.45 13.37
CA ALA A 56 -24.66 35.74 13.76
C ALA A 56 -23.16 35.81 13.36
N ILE A 57 -22.84 36.55 12.30
CA ILE A 57 -21.48 37.02 12.02
C ILE A 57 -21.36 38.41 12.63
N THR A 58 -20.52 38.56 13.67
CA THR A 58 -20.03 39.87 14.10
C THR A 58 -18.51 39.91 13.99
N ASN A 59 -18.04 40.92 13.25
CA ASN A 59 -16.65 41.28 13.07
C ASN A 59 -16.08 41.91 14.36
N ARG A 60 -14.84 41.55 14.75
CA ARG A 60 -13.89 42.53 15.31
C ARG A 60 -12.44 42.07 15.20
N ARG A 61 -11.59 43.00 14.74
CA ARG A 61 -10.12 42.93 14.61
C ARG A 61 -9.44 43.43 15.91
N VAL A 62 -8.16 43.04 16.06
CA VAL A 62 -6.95 43.83 16.44
C VAL A 62 -6.14 43.34 17.67
N SER A 63 -4.81 43.22 17.39
CA SER A 63 -3.57 43.45 18.17
C SER A 63 -2.85 42.36 18.99
N ASN A 64 -1.66 42.04 18.46
CA ASN A 64 -0.31 42.10 19.06
C ASN A 64 0.21 41.02 20.01
N GLY A 65 1.42 40.52 19.67
CA GLY A 65 2.39 40.01 20.64
C GLY A 65 3.31 38.90 20.13
N ASP A 66 4.26 39.23 19.25
CA ASP A 66 5.50 38.45 19.02
C ASP A 66 6.60 39.07 19.92
N PRO A 67 7.69 38.36 20.31
CA PRO A 67 8.78 38.19 19.34
C PRO A 67 9.60 36.88 19.41
N GLN A 68 10.22 36.62 18.25
CA GLN A 68 11.22 35.60 17.95
C GLN A 68 12.61 35.91 18.54
N MET A 69 13.40 34.86 18.82
CA MET A 69 14.86 34.93 18.87
C MET A 69 15.49 33.98 17.84
N HIS A 70 16.27 34.54 16.93
CA HIS A 70 17.19 33.85 16.03
C HIS A 70 18.63 34.07 16.52
N LEU A 71 19.41 32.99 16.68
CA LEU A 71 20.87 33.06 16.81
C LEU A 71 21.52 32.73 15.46
N ARG A 72 22.41 33.62 14.98
CA ARG A 72 23.32 33.39 13.85
C ARG A 72 24.76 33.55 14.34
N PHE A 73 25.63 32.64 13.95
CA PHE A 73 27.07 32.76 14.12
C PHE A 73 27.70 33.56 12.97
N LYS A 74 28.68 34.40 13.32
CA LYS A 74 29.51 35.24 12.45
C LYS A 74 30.87 34.54 12.27
N GLU A 75 31.38 34.54 11.05
CA GLU A 75 32.83 34.54 10.81
C GLU A 75 33.24 35.87 10.21
N ILE A 76 34.38 36.38 10.67
CA ILE A 76 34.98 37.67 10.33
C ILE A 76 36.24 37.37 9.53
N SER A 77 36.43 38.03 8.40
CA SER A 77 37.78 38.31 7.89
C SER A 77 37.84 39.72 7.30
N SER A 78 38.89 40.43 7.68
CA SER A 78 39.22 41.82 7.39
C SER A 78 39.93 42.02 6.06
N THR A 79 39.81 43.22 5.45
CA THR A 79 40.96 44.13 5.24
C THR A 79 40.49 45.52 4.78
N LYS A 80 41.27 46.53 5.18
CA LYS A 80 41.09 47.98 5.06
C LYS A 80 41.36 48.48 3.63
N THR A 81 40.71 49.57 3.18
CA THR A 81 41.31 50.94 3.03
C THR A 81 40.38 51.97 2.38
N SER A 82 40.41 53.18 2.97
CA SER A 82 40.28 54.55 2.43
C SER A 82 39.14 54.99 1.49
N ARG A 83 38.30 55.89 2.06
CA ARG A 83 37.77 57.18 1.57
C ARG A 83 37.47 57.43 0.08
N SER A 84 36.26 58.00 -0.06
CA SER A 84 35.80 59.03 -1.02
C SER A 84 35.74 58.66 -2.50
N GLU A 85 34.53 58.34 -2.97
CA GLU A 85 33.69 59.21 -3.81
C GLU A 85 32.48 58.41 -4.30
N LEU A 86 31.30 59.01 -4.23
CA LEU A 86 30.08 58.47 -4.84
C LEU A 86 30.19 58.62 -6.36
N PRO A 87 29.97 57.54 -7.11
CA PRO A 87 28.92 57.63 -8.12
C PRO A 87 27.93 56.47 -8.01
N LEU A 88 26.68 56.78 -8.36
CA LEU A 88 25.60 55.81 -8.54
C LEU A 88 26.05 54.67 -9.46
N PHE A 89 26.17 53.47 -8.90
CA PHE A 89 26.22 52.23 -9.67
C PHE A 89 24.96 51.41 -9.41
N THR A 90 24.17 51.27 -10.47
CA THR A 90 23.06 50.33 -10.57
C THR A 90 23.62 48.90 -10.54
N ILE A 91 23.75 48.32 -9.35
CA ILE A 91 24.04 46.88 -9.24
C ILE A 91 22.73 46.14 -9.50
N LYS A 92 22.64 45.50 -10.67
CA LYS A 92 21.71 44.41 -10.93
C LYS A 92 21.90 43.36 -9.84
N GLN A 93 21.04 43.37 -8.82
CA GLN A 93 20.81 42.17 -8.03
C GLN A 93 20.34 41.10 -9.01
N TRP A 94 21.22 40.13 -9.28
CA TRP A 94 20.79 38.77 -9.53
C TRP A 94 20.06 38.30 -8.27
N SER A 95 18.79 38.72 -8.15
CA SER A 95 17.82 37.90 -7.48
C SER A 95 17.75 36.63 -8.32
N GLN A 96 18.34 35.55 -7.83
CA GLN A 96 17.75 34.24 -8.11
C GLN A 96 16.31 34.36 -7.62
N LYS A 97 15.40 34.73 -8.53
CA LYS A 97 13.99 34.44 -8.39
C LYS A 97 13.96 32.95 -8.13
N LYS A 98 13.84 32.55 -6.85
CA LYS A 98 13.26 31.28 -6.48
C LYS A 98 11.95 31.24 -7.24
N LYS A 99 11.97 30.59 -8.41
CA LYS A 99 10.75 30.30 -9.16
C LYS A 99 9.87 29.59 -8.14
N PRO A 100 8.64 30.09 -7.88
CA PRO A 100 7.72 29.31 -7.09
C PRO A 100 7.55 28.00 -7.87
N LEU A 101 8.10 26.92 -7.34
CA LEU A 101 7.62 25.59 -7.65
C LEU A 101 6.13 25.67 -7.32
N TYR A 102 5.30 25.71 -8.35
CA TYR A 102 3.86 25.52 -8.22
C TYR A 102 3.66 24.05 -7.82
N LEU A 103 3.97 23.77 -6.55
CA LEU A 103 3.44 22.62 -5.84
C LEU A 103 1.93 22.76 -5.91
N ILE A 104 1.27 21.84 -6.61
CA ILE A 104 -0.13 21.57 -6.35
C ILE A 104 -0.19 21.19 -4.88
N ARG A 105 -0.63 22.12 -4.03
CA ARG A 105 -0.79 21.84 -2.59
C ARG A 105 -1.85 20.75 -2.47
N ASN A 106 -1.52 19.65 -1.82
CA ASN A 106 -2.43 18.53 -1.51
C ASN A 106 -3.70 18.97 -0.76
N SER A 107 -3.73 20.18 -0.20
CA SER A 107 -4.94 20.83 0.29
C SER A 107 -6.01 21.02 -0.80
N GLN A 108 -5.64 21.19 -2.08
CA GLN A 108 -6.60 21.33 -3.18
C GLN A 108 -7.26 19.99 -3.55
N LEU A 109 -6.53 18.87 -3.51
CA LEU A 109 -7.11 17.54 -3.72
C LEU A 109 -8.06 17.18 -2.57
N PHE A 110 -7.66 17.46 -1.32
CA PHE A 110 -8.52 17.36 -0.13
C PHE A 110 -9.76 18.27 -0.27
N ASN A 111 -9.58 19.56 -0.60
CA ASN A 111 -10.67 20.51 -0.77
C ASN A 111 -11.57 20.21 -1.98
N ASP A 112 -11.06 19.61 -3.06
CA ASP A 112 -11.82 19.25 -4.25
C ASP A 112 -12.63 17.97 -4.04
N VAL A 113 -12.12 17.03 -3.25
CA VAL A 113 -12.89 15.86 -2.76
C VAL A 113 -13.99 16.33 -1.80
N ILE A 114 -13.67 17.21 -0.85
CA ILE A 114 -14.65 17.82 0.07
C ILE A 114 -15.74 18.59 -0.67
N ARG A 115 -15.37 19.46 -1.63
CA ARG A 115 -16.34 20.26 -2.41
C ARG A 115 -17.23 19.42 -3.33
N LYS A 116 -16.78 18.25 -3.77
CA LYS A 116 -17.58 17.35 -4.61
C LYS A 116 -18.54 16.50 -3.78
N ALA A 117 -18.14 16.08 -2.59
CA ALA A 117 -19.02 15.35 -1.66
C ALA A 117 -20.20 16.21 -1.19
N THR A 118 -19.98 17.50 -0.90
CA THR A 118 -21.05 18.43 -0.49
C THR A 118 -22.02 18.82 -1.61
N ASN A 119 -21.71 18.54 -2.88
CA ASN A 119 -22.54 18.95 -4.03
C ASN A 119 -23.27 17.78 -4.71
N GLN A 120 -23.18 16.55 -4.19
CA GLN A 120 -23.84 15.38 -4.79
C GLN A 120 -25.23 15.06 -4.21
N SER A 121 -25.74 15.86 -3.28
CA SER A 121 -27.10 15.68 -2.73
C SER A 121 -28.22 16.34 -3.54
N SER A 122 -27.95 16.88 -4.74
CA SER A 122 -29.02 17.45 -5.57
C SER A 122 -28.75 17.29 -7.06
N GLN A 123 -29.72 16.66 -7.75
CA GLN A 123 -29.91 16.54 -9.20
C GLN A 123 -29.12 15.45 -9.93
N GLN A 124 -29.68 14.23 -9.92
CA GLN A 124 -29.52 13.28 -11.01
C GLN A 124 -30.36 13.74 -12.20
N GLN A 125 -29.76 14.43 -13.17
CA GLN A 125 -30.31 14.52 -14.52
C GLN A 125 -29.71 13.39 -15.38
N LEU A 126 -30.57 12.67 -16.09
CA LEU A 126 -30.23 11.63 -17.05
C LEU A 126 -29.34 12.20 -18.17
N ILE A 127 -28.02 11.93 -18.11
CA ILE A 127 -27.08 12.30 -19.16
C ILE A 127 -27.09 11.19 -20.24
N PRO A 128 -27.11 11.52 -21.55
CA PRO A 128 -27.11 10.52 -22.61
C PRO A 128 -25.85 9.66 -22.57
N ILE A 129 -26.00 8.35 -22.84
CA ILE A 129 -24.91 7.38 -22.92
C ILE A 129 -24.01 7.75 -24.10
N LYS A 130 -22.88 8.42 -23.82
CA LYS A 130 -21.84 8.74 -24.81
C LYS A 130 -21.03 7.48 -25.14
N SER A 131 -20.68 7.28 -26.41
CA SER A 131 -19.80 6.17 -26.80
C SER A 131 -18.39 6.35 -26.22
N GLN A 132 -17.65 5.26 -26.02
CA GLN A 132 -16.28 5.28 -25.47
C GLN A 132 -15.37 6.28 -26.21
N ASP A 133 -15.55 6.43 -27.52
CA ASP A 133 -14.80 7.39 -28.34
C ASP A 133 -15.18 8.85 -28.11
N GLN A 134 -16.46 9.13 -27.87
CA GLN A 134 -16.94 10.47 -27.51
C GLN A 134 -16.45 10.85 -26.11
N ILE A 135 -16.38 9.87 -25.21
CA ILE A 135 -15.79 10.01 -23.88
C ILE A 135 -14.27 10.25 -24.01
N ILE A 136 -13.54 9.49 -24.82
CA ILE A 136 -12.10 9.72 -24.99
C ILE A 136 -11.81 11.08 -25.66
N LYS A 137 -12.57 11.47 -26.69
CA LYS A 137 -12.37 12.77 -27.38
C LYS A 137 -12.61 13.97 -26.47
N SER A 138 -13.71 13.98 -25.71
CA SER A 138 -14.01 15.09 -24.80
C SER A 138 -13.05 15.15 -23.59
N TYR A 139 -12.42 14.03 -23.23
CA TYR A 139 -11.36 13.97 -22.24
C TYR A 139 -10.08 14.68 -22.67
N LEU A 140 -9.60 14.36 -23.87
CA LEU A 140 -8.39 14.97 -24.44
C LEU A 140 -8.55 16.47 -24.59
N HIS A 141 -9.76 16.92 -24.96
CA HIS A 141 -10.07 18.34 -25.06
C HIS A 141 -10.04 19.04 -23.68
N GLN A 142 -10.53 18.41 -22.61
CA GLN A 142 -10.45 19.01 -21.26
C GLN A 142 -9.02 19.05 -20.72
N LEU A 143 -8.19 18.05 -21.07
CA LEU A 143 -6.77 18.03 -20.71
C LEU A 143 -5.96 19.10 -21.44
N SER A 144 -6.27 19.39 -22.71
CA SER A 144 -5.57 20.45 -23.45
C SER A 144 -5.85 21.84 -22.87
N VAL A 145 -7.06 22.07 -22.34
CA VAL A 145 -7.48 23.36 -21.76
C VAL A 145 -6.87 23.62 -20.38
N LYS A 146 -6.56 22.58 -19.57
CA LYS A 146 -6.03 22.73 -18.20
C LYS A 146 -4.50 22.88 -18.10
N ARG A 147 -3.74 22.71 -19.18
CA ARG A 147 -2.27 22.86 -19.16
C ARG A 147 -1.85 24.33 -19.22
N LYS A 148 -1.67 24.98 -18.06
CA LYS A 148 -0.73 26.11 -17.98
C LYS A 148 0.69 25.52 -18.07
N VAL A 149 1.35 25.86 -19.17
CA VAL A 149 2.59 25.27 -19.67
C VAL A 149 3.72 25.36 -18.62
N ALA A 150 4.08 24.23 -18.03
CA ALA A 150 5.38 24.07 -17.37
C ALA A 150 6.48 23.97 -18.45
N PRO A 151 7.69 24.53 -18.22
CA PRO A 151 8.75 24.50 -19.22
C PRO A 151 9.20 23.05 -19.49
N LYS A 152 9.18 22.67 -20.77
CA LYS A 152 9.59 21.36 -21.29
C LYS A 152 11.13 21.23 -21.26
N PRO A 153 11.72 20.15 -20.69
CA PRO A 153 13.13 19.87 -20.94
C PRO A 153 13.42 18.45 -21.49
N GLN A 154 14.15 18.46 -22.61
CA GLN A 154 15.15 17.54 -23.19
C GLN A 154 14.82 16.05 -23.48
N GLY A 155 14.78 15.75 -24.79
CA GLY A 155 14.47 14.47 -25.45
C GLY A 155 13.34 14.66 -26.47
N THR A 156 13.58 14.41 -27.76
CA THR A 156 12.64 14.74 -28.86
C THR A 156 11.28 14.08 -28.62
N GLU A 157 10.17 14.82 -28.78
CA GLU A 157 8.81 14.29 -28.60
C GLU A 157 8.57 12.98 -29.39
N ASP A 158 9.37 12.78 -30.42
CA ASP A 158 9.44 11.62 -31.30
C ASP A 158 9.88 10.33 -30.61
N VAL A 159 10.86 10.37 -29.69
CA VAL A 159 11.27 9.18 -28.92
C VAL A 159 10.13 8.75 -28.00
N LEU A 160 9.52 9.69 -27.28
CA LEU A 160 8.38 9.38 -26.42
C LEU A 160 7.19 8.86 -27.23
N ASN A 161 6.91 9.44 -28.40
CA ASN A 161 5.87 8.96 -29.31
C ASN A 161 6.17 7.55 -29.82
N PHE A 162 7.41 7.29 -30.22
CA PHE A 162 7.85 5.97 -30.66
C PHE A 162 7.66 4.92 -29.57
N GLU A 163 8.06 5.21 -28.33
CA GLU A 163 7.91 4.24 -27.24
C GLU A 163 6.46 4.01 -26.84
N VAL A 164 5.62 5.05 -26.92
CA VAL A 164 4.17 4.94 -26.75
C VAL A 164 3.56 4.05 -27.83
N ASP A 165 4.01 4.20 -29.07
CA ASP A 165 3.59 3.36 -30.19
C ASP A 165 3.99 1.90 -30.00
N GLN A 166 5.19 1.66 -29.46
CA GLN A 166 5.64 0.32 -29.12
C GLN A 166 4.79 -0.30 -28.01
N ILE A 167 4.55 0.41 -26.89
CA ILE A 167 3.64 -0.08 -25.83
C ILE A 167 2.25 -0.36 -26.39
N TYR A 168 1.72 0.55 -27.20
CA TYR A 168 0.40 0.40 -27.81
C TYR A 168 0.33 -0.83 -28.72
N PHE A 169 1.37 -1.05 -29.52
CA PHE A 169 1.49 -2.23 -30.39
C PHE A 169 1.59 -3.51 -29.56
N ASP A 170 2.44 -3.53 -28.53
CA ASP A 170 2.62 -4.68 -27.65
C ASP A 170 1.30 -5.06 -26.96
N ILE A 171 0.54 -4.08 -26.43
CA ILE A 171 -0.73 -4.32 -25.73
C ILE A 171 -1.86 -4.70 -26.69
N THR A 172 -2.03 -4.00 -27.82
CA THR A 172 -3.23 -4.13 -28.66
C THR A 172 -3.06 -5.07 -29.86
N ARG A 173 -1.87 -5.62 -30.08
CA ARG A 173 -1.59 -6.55 -31.19
C ARG A 173 -0.85 -7.82 -30.75
N LYS A 174 0.09 -7.73 -29.80
CA LYS A 174 0.85 -8.92 -29.36
C LYS A 174 0.26 -9.59 -28.13
N ASP A 175 -0.27 -8.82 -27.19
CA ASP A 175 -0.76 -9.35 -25.92
C ASP A 175 -2.12 -10.03 -26.07
N THR A 176 -2.16 -11.35 -25.95
CA THR A 176 -3.39 -12.12 -26.13
C THR A 176 -4.41 -11.95 -25.01
N MET A 177 -4.01 -11.42 -23.86
CA MET A 177 -4.89 -11.18 -22.72
C MET A 177 -5.50 -9.78 -22.78
N LEU A 178 -4.71 -8.77 -23.14
CA LEU A 178 -5.16 -7.38 -23.22
C LEU A 178 -5.77 -7.04 -24.58
N SER A 179 -5.24 -7.56 -25.69
CA SER A 179 -5.72 -7.22 -27.04
C SER A 179 -7.24 -7.41 -27.22
N PRO A 180 -7.89 -8.48 -26.72
CA PRO A 180 -9.34 -8.64 -26.83
C PRO A 180 -10.15 -7.56 -26.11
N LYS A 181 -9.55 -6.88 -25.12
CA LYS A 181 -10.20 -5.80 -24.36
C LYS A 181 -10.15 -4.44 -25.08
N PHE A 182 -9.47 -4.34 -26.23
CA PHE A 182 -9.40 -3.12 -27.05
C PHE A 182 -9.99 -3.32 -28.47
N PRO A 183 -11.31 -3.61 -28.60
CA PRO A 183 -11.92 -3.97 -29.89
C PRO A 183 -12.08 -2.78 -30.86
N ASN A 184 -12.33 -1.57 -30.36
CA ASN A 184 -12.60 -0.37 -31.18
C ASN A 184 -11.49 0.68 -30.98
N LYS A 185 -10.53 0.71 -31.90
CA LYS A 185 -9.26 1.43 -31.74
C LYS A 185 -9.36 2.91 -32.10
N ASN A 186 -9.77 3.76 -31.16
CA ASN A 186 -9.41 5.18 -31.24
C ASN A 186 -7.93 5.36 -30.85
N HIS A 187 -7.09 5.14 -31.87
CA HIS A 187 -5.63 5.09 -31.77
C HIS A 187 -5.05 6.31 -31.05
N ASN A 188 -5.53 7.51 -31.36
CA ASN A 188 -4.90 8.74 -30.88
C ASN A 188 -5.20 9.02 -29.41
N GLY A 189 -6.42 8.72 -28.96
CA GLY A 189 -6.80 8.99 -27.57
C GLY A 189 -6.18 8.02 -26.57
N ILE A 190 -6.11 6.73 -26.92
CA ILE A 190 -5.47 5.71 -26.06
C ILE A 190 -3.96 5.95 -26.02
N LYS A 191 -3.33 6.24 -27.18
CA LYS A 191 -1.90 6.60 -27.22
C LYS A 191 -1.61 7.83 -26.37
N GLN A 192 -2.48 8.85 -26.36
CA GLN A 192 -2.27 10.01 -25.49
C GLN A 192 -2.33 9.65 -23.99
N VAL A 193 -3.19 8.71 -23.58
CA VAL A 193 -3.20 8.19 -22.20
C VAL A 193 -1.88 7.49 -21.90
N PHE A 194 -1.41 6.59 -22.78
CA PHE A 194 -0.13 5.89 -22.59
C PHE A 194 1.04 6.85 -22.58
N ARG A 195 1.02 7.89 -23.42
CA ARG A 195 1.99 8.99 -23.43
C ARG A 195 2.00 9.72 -22.09
N ASN A 196 0.85 10.06 -21.53
CA ASN A 196 0.78 10.71 -20.22
C ASN A 196 1.32 9.81 -19.09
N LEU A 197 1.06 8.50 -19.14
CA LEU A 197 1.60 7.54 -18.18
C LEU A 197 3.12 7.40 -18.31
N LEU A 198 3.63 7.22 -19.52
CA LEU A 198 5.07 7.08 -19.79
C LEU A 198 5.82 8.38 -19.46
N ALA A 199 5.21 9.54 -19.75
CA ALA A 199 5.74 10.86 -19.43
C ALA A 199 5.96 11.08 -17.92
N THR A 200 5.27 10.34 -17.03
CA THR A 200 5.54 10.43 -15.59
C THR A 200 6.94 10.02 -15.19
N ALA A 201 7.57 9.13 -15.96
CA ALA A 201 8.95 8.72 -15.72
C ALA A 201 9.96 9.83 -16.07
N TYR A 202 9.50 10.86 -16.78
CA TYR A 202 10.24 12.07 -17.13
C TYR A 202 9.78 13.27 -16.27
N ASP A 203 9.33 13.01 -15.04
CA ASP A 203 8.91 14.03 -14.06
C ASP A 203 7.73 14.92 -14.51
N GLN A 204 6.95 14.49 -15.51
CA GLN A 204 5.73 15.19 -15.91
C GLN A 204 4.56 14.83 -15.00
N GLN A 205 3.75 15.83 -14.65
CA GLN A 205 2.53 15.61 -13.88
C GLN A 205 1.49 14.85 -14.71
N MET A 206 0.91 13.81 -14.09
CA MET A 206 -0.24 13.12 -14.63
C MET A 206 -1.50 13.92 -14.33
N PHE A 207 -2.13 14.46 -15.37
CA PHE A 207 -3.49 14.94 -15.28
C PHE A 207 -4.40 13.82 -15.77
N LEU A 208 -4.99 13.08 -14.84
CA LEU A 208 -6.06 12.14 -15.16
C LEU A 208 -7.34 12.47 -14.38
N ASP A 209 -8.47 12.35 -15.06
CA ASP A 209 -9.78 12.38 -14.44
C ASP A 209 -10.14 10.96 -13.96
N LEU A 210 -9.93 10.69 -12.67
CA LEU A 210 -10.10 9.36 -12.07
C LEU A 210 -11.56 8.89 -12.09
N THR A 211 -12.51 9.81 -11.91
CA THR A 211 -13.95 9.50 -12.02
C THR A 211 -14.29 9.01 -13.41
N ARG A 212 -13.75 9.69 -14.42
CA ARG A 212 -13.92 9.29 -15.81
C ARG A 212 -13.19 8.00 -16.14
N LEU A 213 -12.02 7.77 -15.56
CA LEU A 213 -11.28 6.51 -15.73
C LEU A 213 -12.15 5.33 -15.29
N ARG A 214 -12.85 5.45 -14.16
CA ARG A 214 -13.81 4.45 -13.69
C ARG A 214 -14.93 4.20 -14.71
N VAL A 215 -15.58 5.27 -15.17
CA VAL A 215 -16.66 5.19 -16.18
C VAL A 215 -16.21 4.50 -17.47
N VAL A 216 -15.00 4.76 -17.96
CA VAL A 216 -14.49 4.14 -19.20
C VAL A 216 -14.25 2.64 -19.04
N HIS A 217 -13.89 2.18 -17.85
CA HIS A 217 -13.51 0.79 -17.61
C HIS A 217 -14.65 -0.09 -17.08
N ILE A 218 -15.78 0.49 -16.66
CA ILE A 218 -16.91 -0.25 -16.08
C ILE A 218 -17.42 -1.42 -16.96
N GLY A 219 -17.44 -1.23 -18.28
CA GLY A 219 -17.88 -2.24 -19.25
C GLY A 219 -16.79 -3.22 -19.72
N MET A 220 -15.53 -3.05 -19.30
CA MET A 220 -14.41 -3.82 -19.85
C MET A 220 -14.16 -5.15 -19.13
N GLN A 221 -14.76 -5.35 -17.95
CA GLN A 221 -14.57 -6.54 -17.10
C GLN A 221 -13.07 -6.86 -16.94
N LEU A 222 -12.30 -5.86 -16.54
CA LEU A 222 -10.88 -6.01 -16.27
C LEU A 222 -10.69 -6.75 -14.94
N THR A 223 -9.61 -7.52 -14.85
CA THR A 223 -9.25 -8.27 -13.64
C THR A 223 -7.86 -7.83 -13.19
N HIS A 224 -7.47 -8.17 -11.96
CA HIS A 224 -6.12 -7.93 -11.45
C HIS A 224 -5.02 -8.43 -12.39
N ALA A 225 -5.23 -9.60 -13.01
CA ALA A 225 -4.26 -10.14 -13.95
C ALA A 225 -4.15 -9.30 -15.25
N HIS A 226 -5.24 -8.68 -15.71
CA HIS A 226 -5.19 -7.72 -16.82
C HIS A 226 -4.38 -6.48 -16.42
N PHE A 227 -4.67 -5.92 -15.23
CA PHE A 227 -3.97 -4.73 -14.73
C PHE A 227 -2.48 -4.99 -14.50
N PHE A 228 -2.12 -6.13 -13.93
CA PHE A 228 -0.72 -6.55 -13.78
C PHE A 228 -0.03 -6.64 -15.15
N LYS A 229 -0.67 -7.29 -16.12
CA LYS A 229 -0.11 -7.42 -17.46
C LYS A 229 0.10 -6.05 -18.13
N PHE A 230 -0.84 -5.14 -17.93
CA PHE A 230 -0.73 -3.75 -18.38
C PHE A 230 0.49 -3.07 -17.74
N LYS A 231 0.62 -3.10 -16.41
CA LYS A 231 1.76 -2.55 -15.67
C LYS A 231 3.10 -3.15 -16.12
N TYR A 232 3.12 -4.46 -16.39
CA TYR A 232 4.32 -5.17 -16.84
C TYR A 232 4.88 -4.64 -18.17
N HIS A 233 4.01 -4.24 -19.11
CA HIS A 233 4.46 -3.62 -20.36
C HIS A 233 5.18 -2.28 -20.13
N PHE A 234 4.69 -1.47 -19.18
CA PHE A 234 5.35 -0.23 -18.79
C PHE A 234 6.68 -0.49 -18.08
N LEU A 235 6.73 -1.43 -17.14
CA LEU A 235 7.97 -1.84 -16.45
C LEU A 235 9.06 -2.28 -17.44
N ASN A 236 8.72 -3.15 -18.39
CA ASN A 236 9.68 -3.59 -19.41
C ASN A 236 10.20 -2.43 -20.25
N ARG A 237 9.30 -1.52 -20.62
CA ARG A 237 9.67 -0.35 -21.42
C ARG A 237 10.60 0.58 -20.64
N PHE A 238 10.32 0.83 -19.37
CA PHE A 238 11.20 1.62 -18.50
C PHE A 238 12.59 1.01 -18.36
N MET A 239 12.67 -0.32 -18.23
CA MET A 239 13.96 -1.03 -18.20
C MET A 239 14.72 -0.92 -19.52
N LEU A 240 14.05 -1.06 -20.67
CA LEU A 240 14.69 -0.91 -21.99
C LEU A 240 15.24 0.50 -22.22
N LEU A 241 14.56 1.51 -21.66
CA LEU A 241 14.96 2.92 -21.74
C LEU A 241 16.06 3.30 -20.73
N ASN A 242 16.56 2.34 -19.94
CA ASN A 242 17.53 2.57 -18.87
C ASN A 242 17.11 3.71 -17.92
N ILE A 243 15.80 3.84 -17.65
CA ILE A 243 15.30 4.82 -16.68
C ILE A 243 15.84 4.44 -15.30
N PRO A 244 16.37 5.40 -14.51
CA PRO A 244 16.83 5.12 -13.16
C PRO A 244 15.74 4.39 -12.36
N THR A 245 16.12 3.33 -11.66
CA THR A 245 15.19 2.44 -10.95
C THR A 245 14.27 3.24 -10.03
N GLU A 246 14.76 4.31 -9.42
CA GLU A 246 13.96 5.17 -8.56
C GLU A 246 12.77 5.81 -9.27
N LYS A 247 13.00 6.37 -10.46
CA LYS A 247 11.95 6.98 -11.29
C LYS A 247 10.96 5.94 -11.80
N MET A 248 11.47 4.75 -12.17
CA MET A 248 10.62 3.64 -12.58
C MET A 248 9.64 3.24 -11.46
N PHE A 249 10.11 3.12 -10.22
CA PHE A 249 9.28 2.76 -9.07
C PHE A 249 8.23 3.85 -8.77
N ASN A 250 8.59 5.13 -8.79
CA ASN A 250 7.65 6.24 -8.61
C ASN A 250 6.57 6.27 -9.71
N SER A 251 6.92 5.95 -10.96
CA SER A 251 5.94 5.80 -12.04
C SER A 251 5.01 4.61 -11.83
N CYS A 252 5.53 3.49 -11.35
CA CYS A 252 4.73 2.30 -11.09
C CYS A 252 3.73 2.50 -9.95
N GLU A 253 4.11 3.25 -8.90
CA GLU A 253 3.19 3.67 -7.84
C GLU A 253 2.05 4.54 -8.38
N LYS A 254 2.37 5.53 -9.23
CA LYS A 254 1.33 6.35 -9.88
C LYS A 254 0.37 5.49 -10.72
N ILE A 255 0.90 4.48 -11.41
CA ILE A 255 0.07 3.52 -12.13
C ILE A 255 -0.83 2.74 -11.17
N GLU A 256 -0.24 2.23 -10.09
CA GLU A 256 -0.93 1.44 -9.07
C GLU A 256 -2.06 2.22 -8.38
N ASN A 257 -1.88 3.51 -8.12
CA ASN A 257 -2.92 4.39 -7.55
C ASN A 257 -4.15 4.54 -8.46
N MET A 258 -4.05 4.20 -9.74
CA MET A 258 -5.20 4.13 -10.65
C MET A 258 -5.93 2.79 -10.62
N ARG A 259 -5.33 1.73 -10.07
CA ARG A 259 -5.87 0.36 -10.07
C ARG A 259 -7.35 0.31 -9.66
N PRO A 260 -7.78 0.88 -8.53
CA PRO A 260 -9.17 0.73 -8.10
C PRO A 260 -10.15 1.40 -9.07
N TYR A 261 -9.74 2.47 -9.75
CA TYR A 261 -10.56 3.12 -10.78
C TYR A 261 -10.63 2.28 -12.05
N VAL A 262 -9.53 1.64 -12.45
CA VAL A 262 -9.49 0.76 -13.65
C VAL A 262 -10.27 -0.54 -13.41
N LEU A 263 -10.21 -1.08 -12.19
CA LEU A 263 -10.88 -2.32 -11.80
C LEU A 263 -12.29 -2.11 -11.24
N ASN A 264 -12.72 -0.86 -11.08
CA ASN A 264 -14.00 -0.46 -10.47
C ASN A 264 -14.19 -0.92 -9.02
N GLU A 265 -13.09 -1.14 -8.29
CA GLU A 265 -13.09 -1.55 -6.89
C GLU A 265 -13.63 -0.44 -5.99
N ILE A 266 -14.21 -0.84 -4.86
CA ILE A 266 -14.56 0.09 -3.78
C ILE A 266 -13.28 0.77 -3.31
N LEU A 267 -13.31 2.10 -3.21
CA LEU A 267 -12.13 2.84 -2.78
C LEU A 267 -11.87 2.53 -1.31
N GLU A 268 -10.61 2.36 -0.94
CA GLU A 268 -10.24 2.07 0.44
C GLU A 268 -10.77 3.15 1.42
N TYR A 269 -10.83 4.41 1.00
CA TYR A 269 -11.47 5.50 1.76
C TYR A 269 -12.95 5.26 2.04
N GLU A 270 -13.70 4.69 1.09
CA GLU A 270 -15.11 4.35 1.25
C GLU A 270 -15.27 3.17 2.24
N ILE A 271 -14.32 2.22 2.22
CA ILE A 271 -14.30 1.09 3.18
C ILE A 271 -14.18 1.58 4.62
N TYR A 272 -13.44 2.66 4.87
CA TYR A 272 -13.33 3.29 6.20
C TYR A 272 -14.49 4.24 6.54
N GLY A 273 -15.57 4.27 5.75
CA GLY A 273 -16.73 5.15 5.98
C GLY A 273 -16.49 6.61 5.58
N GLY A 274 -15.50 6.87 4.72
CA GLY A 274 -15.16 8.22 4.29
C GLY A 274 -14.62 9.11 5.41
N GLU A 275 -14.82 10.42 5.30
CA GLU A 275 -14.30 11.40 6.26
C GLU A 275 -14.93 11.22 7.64
N GLU A 276 -16.25 11.07 7.70
CA GLU A 276 -17.00 10.87 8.94
C GLU A 276 -16.58 9.57 9.63
N GLY A 277 -16.43 8.48 8.88
CA GLY A 277 -15.96 7.20 9.42
C GLY A 277 -14.54 7.28 9.97
N ILE A 278 -13.60 7.90 9.24
CA ILE A 278 -12.22 8.10 9.72
C ILE A 278 -12.18 8.98 10.98
N GLN A 279 -12.99 10.03 11.05
CA GLN A 279 -13.09 10.89 12.23
C GLN A 279 -13.66 10.11 13.43
N ALA A 280 -14.72 9.32 13.22
CA ALA A 280 -15.33 8.49 14.26
C ALA A 280 -14.35 7.42 14.79
N ILE A 281 -13.65 6.72 13.88
CA ILE A 281 -12.58 5.77 14.22
C ILE A 281 -11.51 6.47 15.04
N THR A 282 -11.04 7.64 14.59
CA THR A 282 -9.97 8.37 15.28
C THR A 282 -10.40 8.78 16.70
N LYS A 283 -11.60 9.34 16.84
CA LYS A 283 -12.14 9.74 18.15
C LYS A 283 -12.30 8.56 19.10
N SER A 284 -12.85 7.44 18.61
CA SER A 284 -13.01 6.21 19.40
C SER A 284 -11.64 5.65 19.84
N MET A 285 -10.66 5.68 18.95
CA MET A 285 -9.29 5.26 19.24
C MET A 285 -8.64 6.11 20.33
N TYR A 286 -8.73 7.45 20.25
CA TYR A 286 -8.16 8.33 21.27
C TYR A 286 -8.84 8.15 22.64
N LYS A 287 -10.15 7.88 22.67
CA LYS A 287 -10.85 7.53 23.92
C LYS A 287 -10.20 6.30 24.60
N LYS A 288 -9.86 5.26 23.84
CA LYS A 288 -9.17 4.06 24.36
C LYS A 288 -7.73 4.35 24.79
N ILE A 289 -7.00 5.15 24.01
CA ILE A 289 -5.62 5.55 24.34
C ILE A 289 -5.56 6.34 25.65
N LEU A 290 -6.52 7.21 25.90
CA LEU A 290 -6.57 8.03 27.13
C LEU A 290 -6.99 7.22 28.35
N SER A 291 -7.62 6.07 28.18
CA SER A 291 -7.87 5.12 29.27
C SER A 291 -6.69 4.18 29.54
N ASP A 292 -5.71 4.10 28.64
CA ASP A 292 -4.51 3.28 28.82
C ASP A 292 -3.47 4.02 29.67
N VAL A 293 -3.12 3.44 30.82
CA VAL A 293 -2.17 4.01 31.78
C VAL A 293 -0.74 4.17 31.24
N THR A 294 -0.38 3.42 30.20
CA THR A 294 0.95 3.45 29.57
C THR A 294 1.06 4.51 28.46
N LEU A 295 -0.06 4.93 27.86
CA LEU A 295 -0.11 5.93 26.80
C LEU A 295 -0.64 7.28 27.26
N ALA A 296 -1.63 7.31 28.17
CA ALA A 296 -2.26 8.55 28.66
C ALA A 296 -1.27 9.62 29.13
N PRO A 297 -0.16 9.31 29.84
CA PRO A 297 0.81 10.32 30.28
C PRO A 297 1.43 11.14 29.13
N TYR A 298 1.51 10.58 27.92
CA TYR A 298 2.05 11.29 26.75
C TYR A 298 1.09 12.34 26.19
N PHE A 299 -0.17 12.37 26.66
CA PHE A 299 -1.22 13.27 26.16
C PHE A 299 -1.64 14.36 27.15
N GLU A 300 -1.12 14.40 28.38
CA GLU A 300 -1.56 15.35 29.44
C GLU A 300 -1.52 16.83 29.03
N LYS A 301 -0.56 17.21 28.18
CA LYS A 301 -0.36 18.59 27.71
C LYS A 301 -0.73 18.79 26.24
N ILE A 302 -1.45 17.82 25.66
CA ILE A 302 -1.83 17.82 24.25
C ILE A 302 -3.33 18.06 24.16
N ASP A 303 -3.72 19.03 23.32
CA ASP A 303 -5.12 19.15 22.91
C ASP A 303 -5.50 17.94 22.04
N VAL A 304 -6.25 17.02 22.67
CA VAL A 304 -6.69 15.76 22.07
C VAL A 304 -7.54 16.01 20.82
N ALA A 305 -8.44 17.00 20.84
CA ALA A 305 -9.32 17.27 19.70
C ALA A 305 -8.51 17.71 18.47
N THR A 306 -7.52 18.58 18.66
CA THR A 306 -6.58 18.92 17.58
C THR A 306 -5.78 17.71 17.11
N GLN A 307 -5.41 16.81 18.02
CA GLN A 307 -4.60 15.66 17.70
C GLN A 307 -5.37 14.55 16.98
N GLU A 308 -6.66 14.38 17.29
CA GLU A 308 -7.62 13.58 16.52
C GLU A 308 -7.66 14.06 15.06
N ILE A 309 -7.84 15.36 14.83
CA ILE A 309 -7.88 15.93 13.46
C ILE A 309 -6.55 15.70 12.72
N LYS A 310 -5.41 15.88 13.42
CA LYS A 310 -4.08 15.65 12.82
C LYS A 310 -3.89 14.19 12.44
N PHE A 311 -4.33 13.25 13.28
CA PHE A 311 -4.24 11.84 12.98
C PHE A 311 -5.19 11.42 11.86
N ALA A 312 -6.43 11.91 11.82
CA ALA A 312 -7.37 11.65 10.73
C ALA A 312 -6.78 12.06 9.36
N ARG A 313 -6.04 13.17 9.29
CA ARG A 313 -5.31 13.59 8.09
C ARG A 313 -4.17 12.65 7.72
N LEU A 314 -3.41 12.15 8.71
CA LEU A 314 -2.38 11.14 8.48
C LEU A 314 -2.99 9.80 8.04
N PHE A 315 -4.12 9.41 8.63
CA PHE A 315 -4.89 8.22 8.25
C PHE A 315 -5.30 8.29 6.78
N PHE A 316 -5.86 9.43 6.34
CA PHE A 316 -6.18 9.66 4.94
C PHE A 316 -4.94 9.54 4.03
N GLN A 317 -3.81 10.07 4.46
CA GLN A 317 -2.55 9.95 3.74
C GLN A 317 -2.08 8.49 3.61
N LEU A 318 -2.21 7.72 4.69
CA LEU A 318 -1.90 6.28 4.71
C LEU A 318 -2.81 5.49 3.76
N ILE A 319 -4.07 5.89 3.59
CA ILE A 319 -4.98 5.27 2.61
C ILE A 319 -4.47 5.49 1.19
N TYR A 320 -4.12 6.72 0.84
CA TYR A 320 -3.85 7.11 -0.55
C TYR A 320 -2.37 7.10 -0.96
N HIS A 321 -1.44 6.77 -0.05
CA HIS A 321 0.01 6.79 -0.33
C HIS A 321 0.45 8.15 -0.87
N LEU A 322 -0.09 9.22 -0.28
CA LEU A 322 0.25 10.57 -0.70
C LEU A 322 1.47 11.06 0.07
N ASP A 323 2.44 11.63 -0.64
CA ASP A 323 3.51 12.37 0.02
C ASP A 323 2.93 13.68 0.58
N SER A 324 3.04 13.87 1.89
CA SER A 324 2.69 15.13 2.56
C SER A 324 3.94 15.72 3.21
N PRO A 325 4.32 16.96 2.88
CA PRO A 325 5.44 17.62 3.56
C PRO A 325 5.17 17.79 5.07
N ASN A 326 3.89 17.75 5.49
CA ASN A 326 3.51 17.89 6.89
C ASN A 326 3.66 16.61 7.72
N TYR A 327 3.90 15.47 7.06
CA TYR A 327 3.99 14.15 7.68
C TYR A 327 5.09 13.29 7.02
N SER A 328 6.18 13.94 6.60
CA SER A 328 7.39 13.21 6.19
C SER A 328 8.03 12.51 7.39
N CYS A 329 8.90 11.52 7.15
CA CYS A 329 9.65 10.85 8.21
C CYS A 329 10.47 11.84 9.06
N GLU A 330 11.07 12.85 8.43
CA GLU A 330 11.83 13.91 9.13
C GLU A 330 10.90 14.72 10.03
N THR A 331 9.77 15.19 9.49
CA THR A 331 8.80 16.00 10.24
C THR A 331 8.19 15.22 11.41
N LEU A 332 7.85 13.95 11.20
CA LEU A 332 7.34 13.09 12.26
C LEU A 332 8.40 12.85 13.34
N ARG A 333 9.66 12.63 12.95
CA ARG A 333 10.77 12.49 13.91
C ARG A 333 10.94 13.75 14.75
N GLU A 334 11.01 14.91 14.13
CA GLU A 334 11.15 16.20 14.82
C GLU A 334 10.03 16.44 15.84
N ARG A 335 8.79 16.03 15.52
CA ARG A 335 7.65 16.19 16.41
C ARG A 335 7.62 15.18 17.56
N HIS A 336 8.15 13.97 17.36
CA HIS A 336 8.05 12.88 18.35
C HIS A 336 9.31 12.70 19.21
N VAL A 337 10.48 13.18 18.76
CA VAL A 337 11.77 12.96 19.47
C VAL A 337 11.74 13.39 20.93
N LYS A 338 11.06 14.49 21.25
CA LYS A 338 10.94 15.03 22.61
C LYS A 338 10.19 14.12 23.59
N TYR A 339 9.42 13.15 23.09
CA TYR A 339 8.66 12.22 23.93
C TYR A 339 9.41 10.92 24.21
N ALA A 340 10.60 10.72 23.62
CA ALA A 340 11.42 9.52 23.81
C ALA A 340 10.62 8.20 23.65
N LEU A 341 9.72 8.15 22.66
CA LEU A 341 8.87 7.00 22.41
C LEU A 341 9.71 5.78 22.00
N THR A 342 9.33 4.61 22.49
CA THR A 342 9.93 3.33 22.13
C THR A 342 8.98 2.52 21.25
N ASN A 343 9.41 1.32 20.81
CA ASN A 343 8.53 0.42 20.08
C ASN A 343 7.28 0.08 20.91
N VAL A 344 7.39 0.02 22.24
CA VAL A 344 6.26 -0.29 23.14
C VAL A 344 5.09 0.67 22.94
N GLN A 345 5.35 1.98 23.01
CA GLN A 345 4.29 2.99 22.85
C GLN A 345 3.68 2.95 21.45
N LEU A 346 4.49 2.77 20.41
CA LEU A 346 3.99 2.68 19.04
C LEU A 346 3.14 1.42 18.83
N THR A 347 3.56 0.28 19.37
CA THR A 347 2.81 -0.97 19.31
C THR A 347 1.47 -0.84 20.01
N ASN A 348 1.41 -0.26 21.22
CA ASN A 348 0.16 -0.03 21.94
C ASN A 348 -0.76 0.92 21.18
N PHE A 349 -0.21 1.97 20.57
CA PHE A 349 -0.96 2.87 19.69
C PHE A 349 -1.58 2.13 18.50
N LYS A 350 -0.81 1.28 17.80
CA LYS A 350 -1.29 0.43 16.71
C LYS A 350 -2.33 -0.58 17.19
N TYR A 351 -2.17 -1.13 18.39
CA TYR A 351 -3.09 -2.07 18.99
C TYR A 351 -4.48 -1.44 19.18
N TYR A 352 -4.57 -0.26 19.80
CA TYR A 352 -5.86 0.42 19.96
C TYR A 352 -6.50 0.86 18.65
N LEU A 353 -5.68 1.24 17.66
CA LEU A 353 -6.20 1.44 16.31
C LEU A 353 -6.82 0.16 15.76
N SER A 354 -6.12 -0.98 15.88
CA SER A 354 -6.61 -2.27 15.38
C SER A 354 -7.92 -2.70 16.02
N LEU A 355 -8.08 -2.49 17.33
CA LEU A 355 -9.32 -2.77 18.04
C LEU A 355 -10.46 -1.88 17.55
N THR A 356 -10.19 -0.59 17.43
CA THR A 356 -11.20 0.38 16.98
C THR A 356 -11.68 0.09 15.56
N LEU A 357 -10.78 -0.36 14.68
CA LEU A 357 -11.12 -0.75 13.32
C LEU A 357 -11.95 -2.05 13.28
N GLN A 358 -11.64 -3.01 14.15
CA GLN A 358 -12.42 -4.23 14.27
C GLN A 358 -13.84 -3.92 14.78
N GLU A 359 -13.97 -3.06 15.79
CA GLU A 359 -15.27 -2.58 16.29
C GLU A 359 -16.08 -1.82 15.23
N ALA A 360 -15.40 -1.10 14.34
CA ALA A 360 -16.02 -0.44 13.19
C ALA A 360 -16.32 -1.40 12.01
N ASN A 361 -16.19 -2.72 12.20
CA ASN A 361 -16.42 -3.76 11.20
C ASN A 361 -15.59 -3.58 9.91
N ILE A 362 -14.39 -3.00 10.04
CA ILE A 362 -13.49 -2.87 8.91
C ILE A 362 -12.95 -4.25 8.53
N PRO A 363 -12.93 -4.63 7.24
CA PRO A 363 -12.40 -5.91 6.81
C PRO A 363 -10.92 -6.09 7.23
N TRP A 364 -10.58 -7.28 7.74
CA TRP A 364 -9.24 -7.57 8.25
C TRP A 364 -8.12 -7.28 7.23
N LYS A 365 -8.37 -7.47 5.93
CA LYS A 365 -7.41 -7.16 4.86
C LYS A 365 -7.02 -5.68 4.86
N ASN A 366 -8.00 -4.79 5.09
CA ASN A 366 -7.81 -3.35 5.14
C ASN A 366 -7.12 -2.92 6.42
N ILE A 367 -7.55 -3.45 7.58
CA ILE A 367 -6.88 -3.21 8.88
C ILE A 367 -5.40 -3.54 8.76
N ARG A 368 -5.09 -4.74 8.25
CA ARG A 368 -3.71 -5.20 8.07
C ARG A 368 -2.91 -4.28 7.17
N GLN A 369 -3.47 -3.87 6.04
CA GLN A 369 -2.79 -2.96 5.12
C GLN A 369 -2.49 -1.61 5.77
N LEU A 370 -3.44 -1.03 6.49
CA LEU A 370 -3.23 0.24 7.18
C LEU A 370 -2.14 0.15 8.25
N LEU A 371 -2.19 -0.88 9.10
CA LEU A 371 -1.18 -1.09 10.15
C LEU A 371 0.22 -1.30 9.56
N ARG A 372 0.33 -2.04 8.45
CA ARG A 372 1.60 -2.18 7.70
C ARG A 372 2.09 -0.87 7.11
N ARG A 373 1.20 0.02 6.67
CA ARG A 373 1.60 1.35 6.18
C ARG A 373 2.07 2.25 7.31
N MET A 374 1.56 2.08 8.52
CA MET A 374 2.08 2.80 9.68
C MET A 374 3.52 2.41 10.01
N ASP A 375 3.93 1.17 9.69
CA ASP A 375 5.31 0.71 9.92
C ASP A 375 6.34 1.52 9.10
N ILE A 376 5.93 2.19 8.01
CA ILE A 376 6.77 3.13 7.25
C ILE A 376 7.33 4.23 8.17
N TYR A 377 6.51 4.70 9.12
CA TYR A 377 6.86 5.79 10.01
C TYR A 377 7.43 5.32 11.35
N LYS A 378 7.53 4.00 11.58
CA LYS A 378 7.96 3.39 12.85
C LYS A 378 9.27 3.98 13.34
N TYR A 379 10.32 3.88 12.53
CA TYR A 379 11.66 4.34 12.88
C TYR A 379 11.74 5.86 13.07
N ALA A 380 10.94 6.64 12.34
CA ALA A 380 10.83 8.08 12.56
C ALA A 380 10.23 8.40 13.93
N ILE A 381 9.11 7.76 14.29
CA ILE A 381 8.38 8.02 15.54
C ILE A 381 9.21 7.63 16.76
N ILE A 382 9.90 6.49 16.72
CA ILE A 382 10.75 6.00 17.83
C ILE A 382 12.18 6.56 17.80
N ASN A 383 12.41 7.57 16.94
CA ASN A 383 13.70 8.22 16.74
C ASN A 383 14.90 7.26 16.48
N LYS A 384 14.69 6.19 15.70
CA LYS A 384 15.74 5.29 15.22
C LYS A 384 16.05 5.49 13.74
N LYS A 385 17.23 5.10 13.28
CA LYS A 385 17.54 5.05 11.84
C LYS A 385 16.88 3.79 11.26
N ASP A 386 16.26 3.92 10.09
CA ASP A 386 15.72 2.77 9.37
C ASP A 386 16.82 2.06 8.55
N LEU A 387 16.49 0.91 7.96
CA LEU A 387 17.44 0.17 7.12
C LEU A 387 17.86 0.97 5.88
N GLN A 388 16.96 1.77 5.31
CA GLN A 388 17.23 2.58 4.13
C GLN A 388 18.32 3.62 4.39
N TYR A 389 18.36 4.21 5.59
CA TYR A 389 19.43 5.11 6.00
C TYR A 389 20.80 4.43 5.90
N TYR A 390 20.97 3.23 6.46
CA TYR A 390 22.26 2.52 6.44
C TYR A 390 22.66 2.11 5.02
N VAL A 391 21.72 1.63 4.22
CA VAL A 391 21.96 1.29 2.81
C VAL A 391 22.37 2.54 2.01
N ASN A 392 21.76 3.69 2.28
CA ASN A 392 22.12 4.96 1.63
C ASN A 392 23.51 5.46 2.03
N GLN A 393 23.97 5.21 3.27
CA GLN A 393 25.34 5.54 3.69
C GLN A 393 26.39 4.71 2.95
N MET A 394 26.13 3.41 2.73
CA MET A 394 27.00 2.55 1.92
C MET A 394 26.88 2.85 0.41
N GLY A 395 25.68 3.22 -0.04
CA GLY A 395 25.33 3.30 -1.45
C GLY A 395 24.63 2.02 -1.92
N PHE A 396 23.43 2.17 -2.49
CA PHE A 396 22.58 1.04 -2.87
C PHE A 396 23.25 0.06 -3.84
N HIS A 397 23.95 0.56 -4.87
CA HIS A 397 24.65 -0.30 -5.82
C HIS A 397 25.78 -1.10 -5.17
N GLN A 398 26.56 -0.48 -4.28
CA GLN A 398 27.60 -1.16 -3.53
C GLN A 398 27.02 -2.24 -2.61
N PHE A 399 25.91 -1.95 -1.93
CA PHE A 399 25.20 -2.95 -1.13
C PHE A 399 24.75 -4.15 -1.98
N ILE A 400 24.17 -3.90 -3.16
CA ILE A 400 23.78 -4.97 -4.08
C ILE A 400 25.01 -5.77 -4.53
N ASP A 401 26.09 -5.12 -4.93
CA ASP A 401 27.30 -5.83 -5.40
C ASP A 401 27.89 -6.72 -4.29
N ASN A 402 27.95 -6.23 -3.06
CA ASN A 402 28.36 -7.03 -1.89
C ASN A 402 27.46 -8.25 -1.70
N PHE A 403 26.14 -8.07 -1.75
CA PHE A 403 25.19 -9.17 -1.68
C PHE A 403 25.37 -10.20 -2.80
N ILE A 404 25.56 -9.75 -4.04
CA ILE A 404 25.79 -10.66 -5.18
C ILE A 404 27.09 -11.44 -4.98
N ASN A 405 28.17 -10.78 -4.56
CA ASN A 405 29.45 -11.43 -4.28
C ASN A 405 29.31 -12.47 -3.17
N SER A 406 28.57 -12.15 -2.11
CA SER A 406 28.26 -13.06 -1.00
C SER A 406 27.42 -14.27 -1.46
N CYS A 407 26.51 -14.09 -2.43
CA CYS A 407 25.78 -15.18 -3.06
C CYS A 407 26.69 -16.05 -3.93
N GLN A 408 27.67 -15.49 -4.64
CA GLN A 408 28.61 -16.25 -5.48
C GLN A 408 29.52 -17.19 -4.65
N GLN A 409 29.74 -16.88 -3.38
CA GLN A 409 30.50 -17.74 -2.45
C GLN A 409 29.72 -18.99 -1.99
N ASP A 410 28.38 -18.98 -2.09
CA ASP A 410 27.57 -20.16 -1.79
C ASP A 410 27.42 -21.00 -3.06
N THR A 411 27.79 -22.28 -3.00
CA THR A 411 27.83 -23.17 -4.17
C THR A 411 26.50 -23.26 -4.91
N MET A 412 25.40 -23.33 -4.15
CA MET A 412 24.05 -23.49 -4.69
C MET A 412 23.55 -22.20 -5.36
N LEU A 413 23.84 -21.05 -4.77
CA LEU A 413 23.49 -19.75 -5.36
C LEU A 413 24.41 -19.42 -6.55
N SER A 414 25.68 -19.80 -6.50
CA SER A 414 26.63 -19.63 -7.61
C SER A 414 26.16 -20.38 -8.86
N ASP A 415 25.73 -21.63 -8.72
CA ASP A 415 25.14 -22.42 -9.81
C ASP A 415 23.91 -21.73 -10.41
N LEU A 416 23.04 -21.17 -9.56
CA LEU A 416 21.86 -20.42 -10.01
C LEU A 416 22.26 -19.17 -10.81
N ILE A 417 23.28 -18.44 -10.35
CA ILE A 417 23.82 -17.25 -11.01
C ILE A 417 24.39 -17.62 -12.39
N ILE A 418 25.18 -18.69 -12.48
CA ILE A 418 25.76 -19.18 -13.74
C ILE A 418 24.65 -19.56 -14.72
N ARG A 419 23.67 -20.38 -14.27
CA ARG A 419 22.56 -20.85 -15.13
C ARG A 419 21.68 -19.72 -15.65
N ARG A 420 21.53 -18.62 -14.90
CA ARG A 420 20.64 -17.49 -15.25
C ARG A 420 21.36 -16.32 -15.89
N GLY A 421 22.66 -16.23 -15.71
CA GLY A 421 23.48 -15.08 -16.08
C GLY A 421 23.50 -14.03 -14.96
N LYS A 422 24.70 -13.58 -14.61
CA LYS A 422 24.96 -12.60 -13.53
C LYS A 422 24.09 -11.34 -13.66
N GLN A 423 24.03 -10.75 -14.86
CA GLN A 423 23.28 -9.52 -15.09
C GLN A 423 21.77 -9.66 -14.76
N ARG A 424 21.15 -10.78 -15.15
CA ARG A 424 19.73 -11.04 -14.87
C ARG A 424 19.48 -11.27 -13.38
N PHE A 425 20.39 -11.98 -12.74
CA PHE A 425 20.33 -12.22 -11.30
C PHE A 425 20.48 -10.91 -10.52
N THR A 426 21.49 -10.09 -10.84
CA THR A 426 21.68 -8.76 -10.24
C THR A 426 20.44 -7.88 -10.39
N ALA A 427 19.87 -7.78 -11.59
CA ALA A 427 18.65 -7.00 -11.82
C ALA A 427 17.46 -7.51 -10.98
N HIS A 428 17.33 -8.83 -10.81
CA HIS A 428 16.29 -9.41 -9.96
C HIS A 428 16.49 -9.08 -8.48
N CYS A 429 17.74 -9.17 -7.99
CA CYS A 429 18.08 -8.79 -6.62
C CYS A 429 17.82 -7.30 -6.35
N CYS A 430 18.17 -6.42 -7.29
CA CYS A 430 17.82 -5.00 -7.20
C CYS A 430 16.32 -4.81 -6.98
N ASN A 431 15.48 -5.51 -7.75
CA ASN A 431 14.02 -5.40 -7.61
C ASN A 431 13.51 -5.92 -6.26
N ILE A 432 14.06 -7.02 -5.74
CA ILE A 432 13.70 -7.56 -4.42
C ILE A 432 14.08 -6.58 -3.30
N PHE A 433 15.29 -6.02 -3.33
CA PHE A 433 15.69 -5.07 -2.29
C PHE A 433 14.96 -3.73 -2.40
N HIS A 434 14.62 -3.27 -3.61
CA HIS A 434 13.71 -2.14 -3.75
C HIS A 434 12.32 -2.43 -3.19
N TYR A 435 11.80 -3.65 -3.36
CA TYR A 435 10.54 -4.05 -2.73
C TYR A 435 10.59 -3.93 -1.21
N PHE A 436 11.69 -4.37 -0.58
CA PHE A 436 11.83 -4.25 0.88
C PHE A 436 12.09 -2.81 1.36
N PHE A 437 12.96 -2.06 0.68
CA PHE A 437 13.42 -0.75 1.17
C PHE A 437 12.48 0.40 0.81
N ARG A 438 11.50 0.17 -0.07
CA ARG A 438 10.54 1.18 -0.52
C ARG A 438 9.11 0.76 -0.22
N TYR A 439 8.86 0.33 1.02
CA TYR A 439 7.54 -0.09 1.47
C TYR A 439 6.45 1.00 1.30
N ASN A 440 6.86 2.26 1.23
CA ASN A 440 6.00 3.41 0.94
C ASN A 440 5.56 3.51 -0.52
N ILE A 441 6.31 2.93 -1.45
CA ILE A 441 6.04 3.01 -2.89
C ILE A 441 5.39 1.69 -3.33
N LYS A 442 4.09 1.70 -3.59
CA LYS A 442 3.31 0.55 -4.11
C LYS A 442 3.66 0.19 -5.57
N ALA A 443 4.93 0.05 -5.91
CA ALA A 443 5.31 -0.33 -7.28
C ALA A 443 5.03 -1.80 -7.57
N ILE A 444 5.36 -2.69 -6.61
CA ILE A 444 5.20 -4.14 -6.70
C ILE A 444 4.34 -4.59 -5.51
N THR A 445 3.19 -5.18 -5.79
CA THR A 445 2.23 -5.70 -4.80
C THR A 445 2.47 -7.18 -4.52
N ARG A 446 1.80 -7.72 -3.49
CA ARG A 446 1.86 -9.16 -3.18
C ARG A 446 1.26 -10.01 -4.28
N GLU A 447 0.18 -9.52 -4.89
CA GLU A 447 -0.44 -10.15 -6.05
C GLU A 447 0.53 -10.20 -7.22
N ASP A 448 1.33 -9.13 -7.42
CA ASP A 448 2.36 -9.11 -8.45
C ASP A 448 3.46 -10.14 -8.14
N LEU A 449 3.94 -10.23 -6.90
CA LEU A 449 4.90 -11.26 -6.47
C LEU A 449 4.35 -12.67 -6.74
N HIS A 450 3.11 -12.93 -6.34
CA HIS A 450 2.46 -14.21 -6.62
C HIS A 450 2.41 -14.49 -8.13
N LEU A 451 2.00 -13.52 -8.96
CA LEU A 451 1.93 -13.69 -10.41
C LEU A 451 3.31 -13.91 -11.06
N ILE A 452 4.36 -13.29 -10.53
CA ILE A 452 5.75 -13.45 -11.00
C ILE A 452 6.27 -14.85 -10.68
N HIS A 453 5.97 -15.37 -9.48
CA HIS A 453 6.57 -16.60 -8.95
C HIS A 453 5.70 -17.86 -9.13
N SER A 454 4.37 -17.74 -9.21
CA SER A 454 3.39 -18.86 -9.30
C SER A 454 3.59 -19.84 -10.45
N LYS A 455 4.31 -19.47 -11.52
CA LYS A 455 4.55 -20.33 -12.70
C LYS A 455 6.03 -20.66 -12.92
N LYS A 456 6.92 -20.25 -12.00
CA LYS A 456 8.38 -20.39 -12.15
C LYS A 456 8.98 -21.05 -10.91
N ALA A 457 9.11 -22.37 -10.97
CA ALA A 457 9.78 -23.22 -9.97
C ALA A 457 11.32 -23.07 -9.96
N ILE A 458 11.82 -21.83 -10.02
CA ILE A 458 13.26 -21.55 -9.98
C ILE A 458 13.71 -21.43 -8.53
N ILE A 459 12.89 -20.82 -7.69
CA ILE A 459 13.16 -20.65 -6.27
C ILE A 459 12.39 -21.75 -5.55
N ASN A 460 13.10 -22.79 -5.13
CA ASN A 460 12.58 -23.72 -4.14
C ASN A 460 12.89 -23.19 -2.74
N GLU A 461 12.35 -23.84 -1.71
CA GLU A 461 12.54 -23.45 -0.33
C GLU A 461 14.02 -23.33 0.06
N ARG A 462 14.87 -24.26 -0.37
CA ARG A 462 16.31 -24.22 -0.06
C ARG A 462 17.00 -23.00 -0.67
N ILE A 463 16.67 -22.64 -1.93
CA ILE A 463 17.21 -21.42 -2.57
C ILE A 463 16.73 -20.19 -1.83
N PHE A 464 15.45 -20.16 -1.48
CA PHE A 464 14.85 -19.04 -0.75
C PHE A 464 15.54 -18.80 0.59
N GLU A 465 15.69 -19.84 1.40
CA GLU A 465 16.36 -19.74 2.71
C GLU A 465 17.82 -19.29 2.57
N LYS A 466 18.54 -19.77 1.54
CA LYS A 466 19.91 -19.32 1.27
C LYS A 466 19.98 -17.85 0.88
N LEU A 467 19.09 -17.37 0.01
CA LEU A 467 19.00 -15.95 -0.35
C LEU A 467 18.67 -15.09 0.88
N LYS A 468 17.70 -15.51 1.69
CA LYS A 468 17.32 -14.85 2.94
C LYS A 468 18.51 -14.79 3.91
N GLN A 469 19.20 -15.90 4.14
CA GLN A 469 20.37 -15.97 5.01
C GLN A 469 21.46 -15.00 4.56
N LYS A 470 21.80 -14.99 3.26
CA LYS A 470 22.77 -14.05 2.70
C LYS A 470 22.32 -12.59 2.85
N ALA A 471 21.04 -12.30 2.61
CA ALA A 471 20.51 -10.94 2.75
C ALA A 471 20.60 -10.45 4.21
N ILE A 472 20.27 -11.31 5.18
CA ILE A 472 20.38 -10.99 6.61
C ILE A 472 21.86 -10.78 7.01
N GLN A 473 22.79 -11.59 6.48
CA GLN A 473 24.22 -11.40 6.73
C GLN A 473 24.70 -10.03 6.25
N GLU A 474 24.34 -9.62 5.03
CA GLU A 474 24.72 -8.30 4.52
C GLU A 474 24.10 -7.17 5.35
N VAL A 475 22.84 -7.29 5.78
CA VAL A 475 22.22 -6.29 6.66
C VAL A 475 22.92 -6.21 8.02
N LYS A 476 23.39 -7.33 8.58
CA LYS A 476 24.17 -7.35 9.83
C LYS A 476 25.53 -6.66 9.71
N LEU A 477 26.09 -6.56 8.50
CA LEU A 477 27.29 -5.77 8.25
C LEU A 477 27.00 -4.25 8.27
N LEU A 478 25.74 -3.85 8.06
CA LEU A 478 25.31 -2.45 8.06
C LEU A 478 24.91 -1.93 9.45
N THR A 479 24.29 -2.79 10.27
CA THR A 479 23.73 -2.40 11.56
C THR A 479 23.66 -3.56 12.55
N ASN A 480 23.81 -3.24 13.83
CA ASN A 480 23.63 -4.16 14.95
C ASN A 480 22.27 -3.96 15.67
N ASP A 481 21.38 -3.10 15.15
CA ASP A 481 20.06 -2.88 15.76
C ASP A 481 19.16 -4.11 15.56
N THR A 482 18.87 -4.80 16.66
CA THR A 482 18.08 -6.04 16.68
C THR A 482 16.66 -5.83 16.16
N LEU A 483 16.07 -4.65 16.35
CA LEU A 483 14.74 -4.31 15.84
C LEU A 483 14.72 -4.34 14.31
N ILE A 484 15.73 -3.74 13.68
CA ILE A 484 15.84 -3.65 12.21
C ILE A 484 16.06 -5.02 11.61
N ILE A 485 16.97 -5.81 12.21
CA ILE A 485 17.32 -7.14 11.72
C ILE A 485 16.12 -8.09 11.79
N GLU A 486 15.38 -8.09 12.90
CA GLU A 486 14.20 -8.96 13.04
C GLU A 486 13.03 -8.50 12.18
N ASP A 487 12.77 -7.19 12.06
CA ASP A 487 11.74 -6.66 11.15
C ASP A 487 12.01 -7.11 9.70
N PHE A 488 13.26 -7.00 9.25
CA PHE A 488 13.70 -7.39 7.92
C PHE A 488 13.62 -8.90 7.70
N LYS A 489 14.04 -9.71 8.68
CA LYS A 489 13.90 -11.17 8.65
C LYS A 489 12.44 -11.58 8.52
N GLU A 490 11.54 -10.91 9.24
CA GLU A 490 10.11 -11.17 9.16
C GLU A 490 9.50 -10.73 7.82
N ASP A 491 10.01 -9.67 7.19
CA ASP A 491 9.58 -9.29 5.83
C ASP A 491 9.86 -10.42 4.82
N TRP A 492 10.99 -11.12 4.96
CA TRP A 492 11.27 -12.32 4.17
C TRP A 492 10.32 -13.47 4.48
N ASP A 493 10.08 -13.76 5.75
CA ASP A 493 9.15 -14.82 6.18
C ASP A 493 7.74 -14.60 5.61
N GLU A 494 7.32 -13.34 5.53
CA GLU A 494 6.00 -12.99 5.05
C GLU A 494 5.81 -13.17 3.54
N ILE A 495 6.86 -12.99 2.73
CA ILE A 495 6.77 -13.20 1.28
C ILE A 495 7.10 -14.64 0.87
N LYS A 496 7.67 -15.45 1.77
CA LYS A 496 7.99 -16.87 1.52
C LYS A 496 6.82 -17.67 0.92
N PRO A 497 5.62 -17.72 1.55
CA PRO A 497 4.51 -18.50 0.99
C PRO A 497 4.06 -18.00 -0.39
N ILE A 498 4.18 -16.69 -0.62
CA ILE A 498 3.83 -16.05 -1.90
C ILE A 498 4.80 -16.48 -3.01
N ILE A 499 6.10 -16.50 -2.70
CA ILE A 499 7.17 -16.85 -3.64
C ILE A 499 7.21 -18.35 -3.92
N LEU A 500 6.99 -19.18 -2.90
CA LEU A 500 7.01 -20.64 -3.04
C LEU A 500 5.72 -21.20 -3.65
N GLY A 501 4.74 -20.33 -3.96
CA GLY A 501 3.50 -20.74 -4.60
C GLY A 501 2.57 -21.51 -3.67
N GLU A 502 2.73 -21.35 -2.35
CA GLU A 502 1.73 -21.76 -1.36
C GLU A 502 0.53 -20.83 -1.51
N ALA A 503 -0.33 -21.13 -2.48
CA ALA A 503 -1.53 -20.36 -2.76
C ALA A 503 -2.59 -20.63 -1.69
N ARG A 504 -2.30 -20.24 -0.43
CA ARG A 504 -3.20 -20.37 0.73
C ARG A 504 -4.56 -19.78 0.40
N ASN A 505 -4.59 -18.63 -0.29
CA ASN A 505 -5.85 -18.05 -0.78
C ASN A 505 -6.66 -19.02 -1.65
N GLN A 506 -6.03 -19.67 -2.63
CA GLN A 506 -6.74 -20.61 -3.50
C GLN A 506 -7.18 -21.86 -2.75
N LEU A 507 -6.38 -22.32 -1.79
CA LEU A 507 -6.71 -23.43 -0.92
C LEU A 507 -7.94 -23.14 -0.07
N ILE A 508 -7.99 -21.97 0.59
CA ILE A 508 -9.15 -21.54 1.38
C ILE A 508 -10.40 -21.38 0.50
N LEU A 509 -10.26 -20.78 -0.68
CA LEU A 509 -11.35 -20.67 -1.66
C LEU A 509 -11.89 -22.05 -2.08
N ASN A 510 -11.01 -23.02 -2.32
CA ASN A 510 -11.38 -24.38 -2.71
C ASN A 510 -12.09 -25.16 -1.59
N LEU A 511 -11.85 -24.82 -0.32
CA LEU A 511 -12.52 -25.41 0.84
C LEU A 511 -13.90 -24.78 1.11
N GLY A 512 -14.32 -23.79 0.32
CA GLY A 512 -15.55 -23.03 0.56
C GLY A 512 -15.34 -22.00 1.67
N GLU A 513 -14.59 -20.94 1.37
CA GLU A 513 -14.15 -19.88 2.31
C GLU A 513 -15.22 -19.50 3.35
N ASP A 514 -16.42 -19.11 2.90
CA ASP A 514 -17.47 -18.64 3.79
C ASP A 514 -17.94 -19.73 4.78
N TYR A 515 -18.12 -20.96 4.28
CA TYR A 515 -18.55 -22.09 5.10
C TYR A 515 -17.48 -22.50 6.12
N LEU A 516 -16.22 -22.62 5.66
CA LEU A 516 -15.08 -22.95 6.52
C LEU A 516 -14.92 -21.94 7.65
N ILE A 517 -14.91 -20.64 7.31
CA ILE A 517 -14.70 -19.57 8.28
C ILE A 517 -15.85 -19.53 9.30
N GLN A 518 -17.10 -19.57 8.85
CA GLN A 518 -18.25 -19.54 9.75
C GLN A 518 -18.29 -20.76 10.68
N LYS A 519 -18.04 -21.97 10.14
CA LYS A 519 -17.98 -23.19 10.95
C LYS A 519 -16.86 -23.11 11.99
N ALA A 520 -15.63 -22.83 11.57
CA ALA A 520 -14.48 -22.75 12.48
C ALA A 520 -14.66 -21.65 13.53
N GLN A 521 -15.21 -20.49 13.14
CA GLN A 521 -15.55 -19.41 14.07
C GLN A 521 -16.52 -19.88 15.15
N SER A 522 -17.62 -20.55 14.77
CA SER A 522 -18.63 -21.01 15.74
C SER A 522 -18.07 -22.03 16.74
N ILE A 523 -17.16 -22.91 16.29
CA ILE A 523 -16.47 -23.87 17.16
C ILE A 523 -15.51 -23.15 18.11
N LEU A 524 -14.72 -22.19 17.59
CA LEU A 524 -13.80 -21.41 18.41
C LEU A 524 -14.52 -20.60 19.48
N GLU A 525 -15.67 -19.99 19.15
CA GLU A 525 -16.48 -19.26 20.13
C GLU A 525 -16.95 -20.17 21.27
N TYR A 526 -17.40 -21.38 20.94
CA TYR A 526 -17.78 -22.38 21.93
C TYR A 526 -16.58 -22.82 22.78
N GLU A 527 -15.47 -23.22 22.16
CA GLU A 527 -14.26 -23.67 22.87
C GLU A 527 -13.68 -22.58 23.77
N PHE A 528 -13.65 -21.33 23.31
CA PHE A 528 -13.11 -20.20 24.09
C PHE A 528 -13.99 -19.90 25.31
N ALA A 529 -15.31 -20.04 25.18
CA ALA A 529 -16.23 -19.89 26.30
C ALA A 529 -16.05 -21.03 27.33
N GLN A 530 -15.96 -22.28 26.86
CA GLN A 530 -15.77 -23.46 27.72
C GLN A 530 -14.45 -23.43 28.49
N ARG A 531 -13.37 -22.96 27.84
CA ARG A 531 -12.02 -22.88 28.43
C ARG A 531 -11.75 -21.55 29.13
N HIS A 532 -12.75 -20.68 29.26
CA HIS A 532 -12.64 -19.34 29.87
C HIS A 532 -11.55 -18.44 29.24
N LEU A 533 -11.22 -18.66 27.96
CA LEU A 533 -10.23 -17.85 27.24
C LEU A 533 -10.72 -16.42 26.98
N ASN A 534 -12.04 -16.22 26.94
CA ASN A 534 -12.64 -14.90 26.76
C ASN A 534 -12.24 -13.92 27.88
N GLN A 535 -12.12 -14.41 29.11
CA GLN A 535 -11.76 -13.60 30.29
C GLN A 535 -10.38 -12.95 30.19
N ILE A 536 -9.47 -13.53 29.40
CA ILE A 536 -8.13 -12.99 29.17
C ILE A 536 -8.20 -11.66 28.39
N TYR A 537 -9.20 -11.51 27.52
CA TYR A 537 -9.32 -10.37 26.60
C TYR A 537 -10.57 -9.50 26.86
N GLU A 538 -11.48 -9.93 27.75
CA GLU A 538 -12.77 -9.28 28.06
C GLU A 538 -12.66 -7.80 28.47
N THR A 539 -11.56 -7.37 29.08
CA THR A 539 -11.39 -5.97 29.49
C THR A 539 -11.05 -5.01 28.35
N GLU A 540 -10.55 -5.53 27.21
CA GLU A 540 -10.05 -4.69 26.11
C GLU A 540 -10.74 -4.96 24.77
N GLU A 541 -11.24 -6.18 24.52
CA GLU A 541 -11.88 -6.58 23.27
C GLU A 541 -13.42 -6.57 23.44
N ALA A 542 -14.05 -5.42 23.19
CA ALA A 542 -15.51 -5.25 23.38
C ALA A 542 -16.39 -6.13 22.47
N ASN A 543 -15.82 -6.77 21.45
CA ASN A 543 -16.50 -7.74 20.58
C ASN A 543 -15.58 -8.94 20.30
N MET A 544 -15.61 -9.93 21.19
CA MET A 544 -14.80 -11.14 21.10
C MET A 544 -15.06 -11.94 19.81
N ASN A 545 -16.32 -12.03 19.38
CA ASN A 545 -16.71 -12.74 18.16
C ASN A 545 -15.98 -12.13 16.93
N GLN A 546 -16.02 -10.80 16.79
CA GLN A 546 -15.33 -10.11 15.69
C GLN A 546 -13.80 -10.27 15.79
N SER A 547 -13.25 -10.29 17.00
CA SER A 547 -11.83 -10.52 17.25
C SER A 547 -11.39 -11.94 16.85
N ILE A 548 -12.16 -12.96 17.26
CA ILE A 548 -11.95 -14.36 16.87
C ILE A 548 -12.00 -14.48 15.34
N LEU A 549 -13.03 -13.92 14.70
CA LEU A 549 -13.15 -13.93 13.24
C LEU A 549 -11.94 -13.27 12.55
N CYS A 550 -11.48 -12.12 13.05
CA CYS A 550 -10.31 -11.45 12.50
C CYS A 550 -9.03 -12.28 12.67
N LYS A 551 -8.80 -12.83 13.87
CA LYS A 551 -7.64 -13.67 14.18
C LYS A 551 -7.64 -14.97 13.35
N LEU A 552 -8.79 -15.63 13.23
CA LEU A 552 -8.99 -16.82 12.40
C LEU A 552 -8.64 -16.52 10.93
N ASN A 553 -9.20 -15.44 10.37
CA ASN A 553 -8.87 -15.01 9.01
C ASN A 553 -7.36 -14.82 8.82
N LEU A 554 -6.71 -14.09 9.72
CA LEU A 554 -5.26 -13.89 9.65
C LEU A 554 -4.48 -15.21 9.64
N LEU A 555 -4.83 -16.14 10.53
CA LEU A 555 -4.18 -17.44 10.66
C LEU A 555 -4.39 -18.32 9.41
N LEU A 556 -5.62 -18.43 8.90
CA LEU A 556 -5.94 -19.19 7.68
C LEU A 556 -5.21 -18.64 6.45
N TYR A 557 -5.03 -17.33 6.38
CA TYR A 557 -4.27 -16.72 5.29
C TYR A 557 -2.77 -16.67 5.57
N GLY A 558 -2.34 -17.09 6.76
CA GLY A 558 -0.96 -17.07 7.24
C GLY A 558 -0.32 -15.68 7.22
N VAL A 559 -1.13 -14.68 7.53
CA VAL A 559 -0.80 -13.26 7.56
C VAL A 559 -0.98 -12.71 8.96
N ARG A 560 -0.35 -11.58 9.25
CA ARG A 560 -0.31 -10.99 10.61
C ARG A 560 -0.65 -9.51 10.55
N PHE A 561 -1.32 -9.00 11.58
CA PHE A 561 -1.44 -7.55 11.80
C PHE A 561 -0.13 -6.95 12.32
N PHE A 562 0.51 -7.68 13.24
CA PHE A 562 1.64 -7.21 14.02
C PHE A 562 2.89 -8.00 13.68
N LYS A 563 4.06 -7.34 13.80
CA LYS A 563 5.36 -8.01 13.76
C LYS A 563 5.53 -8.88 15.02
N LYS A 564 6.44 -9.85 15.01
CA LYS A 564 6.70 -10.76 16.15
C LYS A 564 7.00 -10.00 17.45
N GLN A 565 7.82 -8.96 17.38
CA GLN A 565 8.13 -8.12 18.55
C GLN A 565 6.93 -7.31 19.02
N ASP A 566 6.06 -6.87 18.10
CA ASP A 566 4.81 -6.19 18.44
C ASP A 566 3.85 -7.17 19.16
N LEU A 567 3.74 -8.42 18.70
CA LEU A 567 2.96 -9.46 19.40
C LEU A 567 3.47 -9.66 20.83
N GLN A 568 4.79 -9.73 21.00
CA GLN A 568 5.39 -9.85 22.33
C GLN A 568 5.03 -8.70 23.26
N ILE A 569 5.03 -7.46 22.77
CA ILE A 569 4.62 -6.30 23.54
C ILE A 569 3.13 -6.38 23.90
N ILE A 570 2.27 -6.69 22.92
CA ILE A 570 0.82 -6.76 23.10
C ILE A 570 0.44 -7.84 24.10
N HIS A 571 1.10 -9.01 24.08
CA HIS A 571 0.71 -10.14 24.91
C HIS A 571 1.33 -10.14 26.30
N LYS A 572 2.50 -9.51 26.49
CA LYS A 572 3.12 -9.36 27.81
C LYS A 572 2.22 -8.70 28.86
N ARG A 573 1.33 -7.77 28.47
CA ARG A 573 0.41 -7.12 29.42
C ARG A 573 -0.73 -8.03 29.88
N PHE A 574 -1.07 -9.05 29.10
CA PHE A 574 -2.10 -10.03 29.46
C PHE A 574 -1.55 -11.15 30.34
N LYS A 575 -0.22 -11.26 30.50
CA LYS A 575 0.45 -12.30 31.30
C LYS A 575 -0.09 -13.71 30.99
N ILE A 576 -0.19 -14.01 29.70
CA ILE A 576 -0.71 -15.29 29.22
C ILE A 576 0.25 -16.39 29.66
N THR A 577 -0.26 -17.34 30.43
CA THR A 577 0.48 -18.52 30.90
C THR A 577 0.54 -19.59 29.83
N TYR A 578 1.51 -20.51 29.94
CA TYR A 578 1.58 -21.68 29.07
C TYR A 578 0.26 -22.48 29.04
N SER A 579 -0.38 -22.68 30.21
CA SER A 579 -1.66 -23.42 30.29
C SER A 579 -2.76 -22.74 29.47
N GLN A 580 -2.90 -21.42 29.59
CA GLN A 580 -3.89 -20.65 28.83
C GLN A 580 -3.59 -20.67 27.33
N TYR A 581 -2.30 -20.61 26.96
CA TYR A 581 -1.90 -20.70 25.57
C TYR A 581 -2.11 -22.09 24.98
N TYR A 582 -1.89 -23.13 25.78
CA TYR A 582 -2.19 -24.51 25.42
C TYR A 582 -3.68 -24.71 25.17
N ASP A 583 -4.55 -24.14 26.00
CA ASP A 583 -6.00 -24.16 25.78
C ASP A 583 -6.40 -23.45 24.48
N PHE A 584 -5.75 -22.33 24.16
CA PHE A 584 -5.92 -21.66 22.87
C PHE A 584 -5.49 -22.56 21.70
N GLN A 585 -4.34 -23.23 21.80
CA GLN A 585 -3.86 -24.20 20.80
C GLN A 585 -4.87 -25.34 20.59
N GLN A 586 -5.37 -25.93 21.68
CA GLN A 586 -6.36 -27.02 21.61
C GLN A 586 -7.67 -26.56 20.97
N SER A 587 -8.12 -25.33 21.26
CA SER A 587 -9.33 -24.77 20.65
C SER A 587 -9.23 -24.71 19.12
N PHE A 588 -8.08 -24.28 18.59
CA PHE A 588 -7.81 -24.27 17.15
C PHE A 588 -7.67 -25.67 16.57
N LYS A 589 -7.09 -26.61 17.32
CA LYS A 589 -6.98 -28.02 16.93
C LYS A 589 -8.36 -28.65 16.73
N VAL A 590 -9.29 -28.42 17.65
CA VAL A 590 -10.68 -28.88 17.53
C VAL A 590 -11.38 -28.20 16.34
N ALA A 591 -11.25 -26.88 16.21
CA ALA A 591 -11.91 -26.13 15.14
C ALA A 591 -11.48 -26.52 13.72
N LEU A 592 -10.26 -27.03 13.56
CA LEU A 592 -9.67 -27.37 12.26
C LEU A 592 -9.41 -28.88 12.07
N GLU A 593 -9.89 -29.74 12.98
CA GLU A 593 -9.62 -31.19 12.99
C GLU A 593 -9.98 -31.88 11.66
N ASP A 594 -11.09 -31.47 11.05
CA ASP A 594 -11.57 -31.99 9.77
C ASP A 594 -10.69 -31.60 8.56
N TYR A 595 -9.75 -30.66 8.74
CA TYR A 595 -9.02 -29.99 7.68
C TYR A 595 -7.50 -30.16 7.80
N LYS A 596 -7.00 -31.40 7.69
CA LYS A 596 -5.54 -31.70 7.71
C LYS A 596 -4.69 -30.83 6.77
N ILE A 597 -5.27 -30.34 5.66
CA ILE A 597 -4.56 -29.45 4.73
C ILE A 597 -4.23 -28.06 5.36
N LEU A 598 -4.82 -27.75 6.51
CA LEU A 598 -4.61 -26.54 7.30
C LEU A 598 -3.61 -26.75 8.45
N ASP A 599 -2.85 -27.84 8.49
CA ASP A 599 -1.85 -28.13 9.53
C ASP A 599 -0.79 -27.00 9.70
N TYR A 600 -0.54 -26.21 8.66
CA TYR A 600 0.34 -25.03 8.76
C TYR A 600 -0.19 -23.98 9.76
N VAL A 601 -1.50 -23.94 10.02
CA VAL A 601 -2.09 -23.05 11.04
C VAL A 601 -1.62 -23.48 12.43
N HIS A 602 -1.55 -24.78 12.70
CA HIS A 602 -1.03 -25.30 13.97
C HIS A 602 0.45 -24.94 14.13
N GLN A 603 1.26 -25.15 13.09
CA GLN A 603 2.67 -24.75 13.09
C GLN A 603 2.86 -23.25 13.34
N LEU A 604 1.98 -22.42 12.77
CA LEU A 604 1.99 -20.98 12.97
C LEU A 604 1.65 -20.58 14.41
N ILE A 605 0.69 -21.27 15.03
CA ILE A 605 0.34 -21.07 16.43
C ILE A 605 1.49 -21.53 17.33
N GLU A 606 2.09 -22.69 17.09
CA GLU A 606 3.28 -23.15 17.82
C GLU A 606 4.44 -22.13 17.72
N GLU A 607 4.68 -21.56 16.53
CA GLU A 607 5.70 -20.52 16.35
C GLU A 607 5.44 -19.27 17.22
N TYR A 608 4.17 -18.94 17.47
CA TYR A 608 3.77 -17.76 18.25
C TYR A 608 3.92 -17.93 19.76
N GLU A 609 4.00 -19.16 20.25
CA GLU A 609 4.11 -19.47 21.67
C GLU A 609 5.21 -18.64 22.35
N GLN A 610 6.42 -18.65 21.76
CA GLN A 610 7.59 -17.93 22.27
C GLN A 610 7.42 -16.39 22.36
N TYR A 611 6.42 -15.84 21.65
CA TYR A 611 6.13 -14.42 21.64
C TYR A 611 4.91 -14.07 22.49
N ILE A 612 4.09 -15.04 22.90
CA ILE A 612 2.82 -14.79 23.59
C ILE A 612 2.90 -15.24 25.05
N VAL A 613 3.49 -16.41 25.30
CA VAL A 613 3.64 -16.98 26.64
C VAL A 613 4.61 -16.15 27.46
N SER A 614 4.23 -15.87 28.71
CA SER A 614 4.94 -14.94 29.59
C SER A 614 5.80 -15.62 30.66
N ASP A 615 5.54 -16.90 30.95
CA ASP A 615 6.17 -17.72 31.99
C ASP A 615 7.24 -18.69 31.48
#